data_AF-A0A076H467-F1
#
_entry.id   AF-A0A076H467-F1
#
_cell.length_a   1.000
_cell.length_b   1.000
_cell.length_c   1.000
_cell.angle_alpha   90.00
_cell.angle_beta   90.00
_cell.angle_gamma   90.00
#
_symmetry.space_group_name_H-M   'P 1'
#
loop_
_entity.id
_entity.type
_entity.pdbx_description
1 polymer ?
#
loop_
_entity_poly.entity_id
_entity_poly.type
_entity_poly.pdbx_seq_one_letter_code
_entity_poly.pdbx_strand_id
1 'polypeptide(L)'
;MNARPLVAILLLIGAGMGLSTPSLSMTECEFIKRTMNKLGREMSINRALIASGLDEDMETKASELLSQQTKDYRLAKRQYKKARCENIWDQR
;
A
#
# COMPACT_ATOMS: atom_id res chain seq x y z
N MET A 1 -36.30 -58.07 30.50
CA MET A 1 -36.02 -56.70 30.96
C MET A 1 -34.77 -56.24 30.27
N ASN A 2 -34.81 -55.20 29.43
CA ASN A 2 -33.66 -54.37 29.05
C ASN A 2 -34.21 -53.07 28.48
N ALA A 3 -34.18 -52.03 29.30
CA ALA A 3 -34.73 -50.72 29.02
C ALA A 3 -33.89 -50.00 27.96
N ARG A 4 -34.56 -49.38 27.00
CA ARG A 4 -33.98 -48.39 26.09
C ARG A 4 -33.84 -47.07 26.85
N PRO A 5 -32.68 -46.42 26.92
CA PRO A 5 -32.64 -45.01 27.25
C PRO A 5 -32.68 -44.19 25.96
N LEU A 6 -33.81 -43.51 25.79
CA LEU A 6 -34.00 -42.33 24.95
C LEU A 6 -33.09 -41.18 25.44
N VAL A 7 -32.71 -40.28 24.51
CA VAL A 7 -32.18 -38.92 24.74
C VAL A 7 -30.71 -38.91 25.24
N ALA A 8 -29.73 -38.29 24.58
CA ALA A 8 -29.71 -36.91 24.10
C ALA A 8 -28.79 -36.75 22.87
N ILE A 9 -29.36 -36.26 21.77
CA ILE A 9 -28.57 -35.64 20.70
C ILE A 9 -28.14 -34.28 21.24
N LEU A 10 -26.92 -34.20 21.76
CA LEU A 10 -26.26 -32.92 22.06
C LEU A 10 -25.80 -32.31 20.73
N LEU A 11 -26.71 -31.55 20.12
CA LEU A 11 -26.41 -30.51 19.15
C LEU A 11 -25.55 -29.44 19.84
N LEU A 12 -24.24 -29.66 19.90
CA LEU A 12 -23.30 -28.59 20.22
C LEU A 12 -23.08 -27.74 18.98
N ILE A 13 -23.87 -26.67 18.97
CA ILE A 13 -23.67 -25.42 18.26
C ILE A 13 -22.18 -25.04 18.34
N GLY A 14 -21.47 -25.22 17.24
CA GLY A 14 -20.13 -24.69 16.99
C GLY A 14 -20.05 -23.97 15.65
N ALA A 15 -21.18 -23.52 15.11
CA ALA A 15 -21.21 -22.60 13.98
C ALA A 15 -20.97 -21.19 14.53
N GLY A 16 -19.77 -20.64 14.35
CA GLY A 16 -19.53 -19.25 14.72
C GLY A 16 -18.10 -18.82 14.96
N MET A 17 -17.09 -19.71 14.89
CA MET A 17 -15.72 -19.21 14.66
C MET A 17 -15.62 -18.91 13.18
N GLY A 18 -16.12 -17.75 12.78
CA GLY A 18 -15.63 -17.11 11.57
C GLY A 18 -14.11 -17.06 11.71
N LEU A 19 -13.41 -17.87 10.91
CA LEU A 19 -12.02 -17.59 10.59
C LEU A 19 -12.07 -16.24 9.87
N SER A 20 -12.01 -15.16 10.65
CA SER A 20 -11.59 -13.87 10.17
C SER A 20 -10.16 -14.11 9.69
N THR A 21 -9.99 -14.41 8.40
CA THR A 21 -8.69 -14.29 7.77
C THR A 21 -8.19 -12.90 8.15
N PRO A 22 -7.02 -12.77 8.80
CA PRO A 22 -6.50 -11.45 9.10
C PRO A 22 -6.44 -10.73 7.76
N SER A 23 -7.24 -9.68 7.60
CA SER A 23 -7.08 -8.79 6.47
C SER A 23 -5.63 -8.33 6.57
N LEU A 24 -4.82 -8.64 5.56
CA LEU A 24 -3.45 -8.16 5.44
C LEU A 24 -3.54 -6.65 5.22
N SER A 25 -3.85 -5.90 6.28
CA SER A 25 -3.86 -4.46 6.26
C SER A 25 -2.42 -4.05 6.07
N MET A 26 -2.15 -3.39 4.95
CA MET A 26 -0.83 -2.87 4.64
C MET A 26 -0.32 -2.01 5.80
N THR A 27 0.92 -2.22 6.20
CA THR A 27 1.53 -1.43 7.27
C THR A 27 1.75 0.01 6.81
N GLU A 28 1.87 0.95 7.77
CA GLU A 28 2.17 2.35 7.47
C GLU A 28 3.44 2.50 6.63
N CYS A 29 4.51 1.78 6.98
CA CYS A 29 5.77 1.85 6.25
C CYS A 29 5.67 1.29 4.82
N GLU A 30 4.92 0.20 4.62
CA GLU A 30 4.66 -0.32 3.27
C GLU A 30 3.84 0.65 2.44
N PHE A 31 2.84 1.30 3.04
CA PHE A 31 2.03 2.31 2.37
C PHE A 31 2.89 3.50 1.91
N ILE A 32 3.72 4.05 2.79
CA ILE A 32 4.59 5.18 2.46
C ILE A 32 5.61 4.76 1.39
N LYS A 33 6.22 3.58 1.52
CA LYS A 33 7.19 3.07 0.55
C LYS A 33 6.57 2.87 -0.83
N ARG A 34 5.38 2.27 -0.91
CA ARG A 34 4.66 2.12 -2.19
C ARG A 34 4.28 3.47 -2.79
N THR A 35 3.91 4.44 -1.96
CA THR A 35 3.63 5.82 -2.40
C THR A 35 4.87 6.47 -3.01
N MET A 36 6.03 6.39 -2.33
CA MET A 36 7.30 6.89 -2.85
C MET A 36 7.72 6.22 -4.16
N ASN A 37 7.58 4.90 -4.26
CA ASN A 37 7.90 4.15 -5.49
C ASN A 37 7.00 4.54 -6.65
N LYS A 38 5.69 4.71 -6.41
CA LYS A 38 4.75 5.20 -7.41
C LYS A 38 5.16 6.58 -7.90
N LEU A 39 5.39 7.54 -6.99
CA LEU A 39 5.84 8.88 -7.34
C LEU A 39 7.13 8.88 -8.15
N GLY A 40 8.14 8.09 -7.74
CA GLY A 40 9.41 7.97 -8.46
C GLY A 40 9.24 7.48 -9.89
N ARG A 41 8.36 6.50 -10.13
CA ARG A 41 8.03 6.03 -11.48
C ARG A 41 7.35 7.11 -12.32
N GLU A 42 6.32 7.76 -11.81
CA GLU A 42 5.61 8.80 -12.56
C GLU A 42 6.54 9.99 -12.88
N MET A 43 7.42 10.36 -11.96
CA MET A 43 8.44 11.38 -12.20
C MET A 43 9.42 10.97 -13.31
N SER A 44 9.81 9.70 -13.37
CA SER A 44 10.67 9.19 -14.44
C SER A 44 9.98 9.26 -15.81
N ILE A 45 8.68 8.95 -15.87
CA ILE A 45 7.89 9.05 -17.09
C ILE A 45 7.82 10.52 -17.54
N ASN A 46 7.49 11.44 -16.63
CA ASN A 46 7.42 12.87 -16.97
C ASN A 46 8.76 13.43 -17.45
N ARG A 47 9.89 13.00 -16.86
CA ARG A 47 11.23 13.37 -17.36
C ARG A 47 11.49 12.84 -18.77
N ALA A 48 11.04 11.63 -19.09
CA ALA A 48 11.16 11.09 -20.43
C ALA A 48 10.30 11.85 -21.46
N LEU A 49 9.08 12.27 -21.06
CA LEU A 49 8.22 13.11 -21.89
C LEU A 49 8.87 14.48 -22.17
N ILE A 50 9.40 15.15 -21.13
CA ILE A 50 10.13 16.42 -21.28
C ILE A 50 11.36 16.26 -22.20
N ALA A 51 12.09 15.15 -22.06
CA ALA A 51 13.26 14.89 -22.89
C ALA A 51 12.92 14.54 -24.35
N SER A 52 11.66 14.20 -24.66
CA SER A 52 11.27 13.77 -26.00
C SER A 52 11.29 14.89 -27.03
N GLY A 53 11.02 16.14 -26.63
CA GLY A 53 11.08 17.28 -27.56
C GLY A 53 9.91 17.36 -28.56
N LEU A 54 8.88 16.51 -28.43
CA LEU A 54 7.94 16.23 -29.51
C LEU A 54 6.66 17.08 -29.48
N ASP A 55 6.24 17.54 -28.31
CA ASP A 55 4.95 18.21 -28.10
C ASP A 55 5.06 19.18 -26.91
N GLU A 56 5.03 20.49 -27.20
CA GLU A 56 5.21 21.57 -26.22
C GLU A 56 4.13 21.58 -25.13
N ASP A 57 2.88 21.24 -25.47
CA ASP A 57 1.78 21.17 -24.50
C ASP A 57 1.99 19.98 -23.55
N MET A 58 2.40 18.84 -24.09
CA MET A 58 2.76 17.68 -23.28
C MET A 58 3.96 17.95 -22.38
N GLU A 59 4.99 18.64 -22.86
CA GLU A 59 6.16 19.00 -22.07
C GLU A 59 5.83 19.96 -20.93
N THR A 60 4.99 20.95 -21.22
CA THR A 60 4.51 21.91 -20.20
C THR A 60 3.75 21.17 -19.11
N LYS A 61 2.79 20.32 -19.49
CA LYS A 61 2.02 19.51 -18.53
C LYS A 61 2.90 18.53 -17.74
N ALA A 62 3.85 17.87 -18.40
CA ALA A 62 4.79 16.97 -17.75
C ALA A 62 5.68 17.72 -16.75
N SER A 63 6.09 18.95 -17.07
CA SER A 63 6.90 19.81 -16.19
C SER A 63 6.14 20.25 -14.95
N GLU A 64 4.87 20.65 -15.10
CA GLU A 64 3.98 20.98 -13.98
C GLU A 64 3.77 19.78 -13.05
N LEU A 65 3.45 18.61 -13.62
CA LEU A 65 3.28 17.38 -12.87
C LEU A 65 4.57 16.97 -12.15
N LEU A 66 5.73 17.06 -12.81
CA LEU A 66 7.03 16.74 -12.22
C LEU A 66 7.36 17.64 -11.02
N SER A 67 7.01 18.94 -11.11
CA SER A 67 7.17 19.89 -10.02
C SER A 67 6.33 19.51 -8.79
N GLN A 68 5.05 19.19 -8.99
CA GLN A 68 4.16 18.77 -7.91
C GLN A 68 4.60 17.43 -7.30
N GLN A 69 4.87 16.43 -8.13
CA GLN A 69 5.32 15.11 -7.67
C GLN A 69 6.64 15.18 -6.90
N THR A 70 7.54 16.10 -7.25
CA THR A 70 8.78 16.32 -6.48
C THR A 70 8.49 16.81 -5.07
N LYS A 71 7.51 17.71 -4.89
CA LYS A 71 7.09 18.18 -3.55
C LYS A 71 6.46 17.04 -2.76
N ASP A 72 5.60 16.26 -3.40
CA ASP A 72 4.90 15.13 -2.78
C ASP A 72 5.88 14.02 -2.38
N TYR A 73 6.85 13.71 -3.22
CA TYR A 73 7.90 12.74 -2.92
C TYR A 73 8.73 13.18 -1.72
N ARG A 74 9.12 14.46 -1.66
CA ARG A 74 9.84 15.02 -0.51
C ARG A 74 9.00 14.95 0.77
N LEU A 75 7.69 15.17 0.68
CA LEU A 75 6.79 15.02 1.82
C LEU A 75 6.70 13.56 2.27
N ALA A 76 6.46 12.62 1.36
CA ALA A 76 6.40 11.20 1.67
C ALA A 76 7.72 10.71 2.28
N LYS A 77 8.88 11.14 1.75
CA LYS A 77 10.20 10.83 2.32
C LYS A 77 10.34 11.37 3.74
N ARG A 78 9.86 12.60 4.04
CA ARG A 78 9.87 13.11 5.42
C ARG A 78 9.01 12.26 6.36
N GLN A 79 7.84 11.80 5.90
CA GLN A 79 6.98 10.91 6.70
C GLN A 79 7.63 9.55 6.92
N TYR A 80 8.29 9.00 5.90
CA TYR A 80 9.05 7.76 6.00
C TYR A 80 10.09 7.81 7.13
N LYS A 81 10.83 8.93 7.20
CA LYS A 81 11.81 9.17 8.28
C LYS A 81 11.15 9.34 9.65
N LYS A 82 10.08 10.13 9.71
CA LYS A 82 9.35 10.41 10.96
C LYS A 82 8.76 9.13 11.56
N ALA A 83 8.23 8.25 10.72
CA ALA A 83 7.68 6.95 11.11
C ALA A 83 8.78 5.89 11.39
N ARG A 84 10.07 6.25 11.28
CA ARG A 84 11.21 5.34 11.47
C ARG A 84 11.13 4.10 10.57
N CYS A 85 10.64 4.27 9.35
CA CYS A 85 10.54 3.20 8.37
C CYS A 85 11.87 2.86 7.69
N GLU A 86 12.90 3.69 7.88
CA GLU A 86 14.24 3.45 7.32
C GLU A 86 14.80 2.13 7.85
N ASN A 87 15.15 1.23 6.93
CA ASN A 87 16.02 0.11 7.21
C ASN A 87 17.45 0.42 6.73
N ILE A 88 18.41 -0.49 6.95
CA ILE A 88 19.83 -0.25 6.63
C ILE A 88 20.05 0.15 5.17
N TRP A 89 19.16 -0.28 4.28
CA TRP A 89 19.25 -0.10 2.85
C TRP A 89 18.70 1.25 2.37
N ASP A 90 17.92 1.94 3.20
CA ASP A 90 17.33 3.24 2.86
C ASP A 90 18.19 4.44 3.33
N GLN A 91 19.29 4.20 4.06
CA GLN A 91 20.19 5.23 4.61
C GLN A 91 21.28 5.72 3.65
N ARG A 92 21.33 5.21 2.40
CA ARG A 92 22.33 5.59 1.39
C ARG A 92 21.86 6.75 0.49
#